data_AF-A0A1Y1M974-F1
#
_entry.id   AF-A0A1Y1M974-F1
#
_cell.length_a   1.000
_cell.length_b   1.000
_cell.length_c   1.000
_cell.angle_alpha   90.00
_cell.angle_beta   90.00
_cell.angle_gamma   90.00
#
_symmetry.space_group_name_H-M   'P 1'
#
loop_
_entity.id
_entity.type
_entity.pdbx_description
1 polymer ?
#
loop_
_entity_poly.entity_id
_entity_poly.type
_entity_poly.pdbx_seq_one_letter_code
_entity_poly.pdbx_strand_id
1 'polypeptide(L)'
;MKHNIAHTLDICLYKIFNQIMMISHESGEFNWDQTKSLYQDLLVVFDKVVLPTYNIHHVPFVMFFLCSLKPTIAEAFLNFLWRKVCNPNVPSIHRHSAVSYMASLVARASFVPLYMLKGTLQEMANWIFAYMATQDGHGCINTDIRIHVVFYSVCQALFYIIAFRYKDLVNKRKDVIFLENLNLGKIVTSTLNPLRVCQPAIVQNFASVARTYQLAYCYAVIEHNSRNIMPVIYQDDKGSVLISNNILDSFFPFDPLVLKRSKEIIEPIYLYYKSNAENAADDYDMVEKDDFLLYGTSPGFKHRN
;
A
#
# COMPACT_ATOMS: atom_id res chain seq x y z
N MET A 1 -25.43 8.19 13.65
CA MET A 1 -25.38 6.78 13.21
C MET A 1 -26.49 6.05 13.95
N LYS A 2 -27.43 5.42 13.24
CA LYS A 2 -28.59 4.70 13.82
C LYS A 2 -28.28 3.23 14.19
N HIS A 3 -27.01 2.80 14.18
CA HIS A 3 -26.61 1.42 14.44
C HIS A 3 -25.95 1.30 15.82
N ASN A 4 -26.65 0.66 16.77
CA ASN A 4 -26.24 0.59 18.18
C ASN A 4 -24.85 -0.03 18.37
N ILE A 5 -24.54 -1.12 17.68
CA ILE A 5 -23.22 -1.78 17.78
C ILE A 5 -22.10 -0.85 17.29
N ALA A 6 -22.35 -0.10 16.22
CA ALA A 6 -21.34 0.79 15.67
C ALA A 6 -21.10 2.00 16.60
N HIS A 7 -22.15 2.46 17.28
CA HIS A 7 -22.04 3.46 18.33
C HIS A 7 -21.26 2.96 19.55
N THR A 8 -21.53 1.73 20.02
CA THR A 8 -20.78 1.12 21.13
C THR A 8 -19.31 0.95 20.77
N LEU A 9 -19.01 0.44 19.57
CA LEU A 9 -17.63 0.28 19.10
C LEU A 9 -16.88 1.62 19.02
N ASP A 10 -17.52 2.66 18.50
CA ASP A 10 -16.97 4.02 18.44
C ASP A 10 -16.64 4.57 19.85
N ILE A 11 -17.52 4.36 20.83
CA ILE A 11 -17.25 4.74 22.23
C ILE A 11 -16.07 3.93 22.81
N CYS A 12 -16.02 2.62 22.56
CA CYS A 12 -14.94 1.76 23.05
C CYS A 12 -13.59 2.18 22.47
N LEU A 13 -13.49 2.37 21.15
CA LEU A 13 -12.26 2.78 20.49
C LEU A 13 -11.83 4.18 20.93
N TYR A 14 -12.75 5.13 21.03
CA TYR A 14 -12.48 6.46 21.57
C TYR A 14 -11.87 6.40 22.98
N LYS A 15 -12.45 5.57 23.87
CA LYS A 15 -11.90 5.35 25.22
C LYS A 15 -10.51 4.72 25.19
N ILE A 16 -10.29 3.73 24.32
CA ILE A 16 -8.98 3.07 24.17
C ILE A 16 -7.92 4.08 23.70
N PHE A 17 -8.21 4.91 22.69
CA PHE A 17 -7.27 5.91 22.21
C PHE A 17 -6.90 6.93 23.30
N ASN A 18 -7.90 7.41 24.06
CA ASN A 18 -7.64 8.30 25.19
C ASN A 18 -6.81 7.62 26.28
N GLN A 19 -7.07 6.34 26.56
CA GLN A 19 -6.30 5.58 27.54
C GLN A 19 -4.84 5.37 27.08
N ILE A 20 -4.62 5.12 25.79
CA ILE A 20 -3.26 5.07 25.21
C ILE A 20 -2.55 6.41 25.45
N MET A 21 -3.20 7.54 25.14
CA MET A 21 -2.62 8.85 25.39
C MET A 21 -2.29 9.09 26.86
N MET A 22 -3.18 8.71 27.78
CA MET A 22 -2.97 8.86 29.21
C MET A 22 -1.81 8.01 29.76
N ILE A 23 -1.62 6.79 29.24
CA ILE A 23 -0.49 5.92 29.63
C ILE A 23 0.81 6.43 29.01
N SER A 24 0.75 6.94 27.78
CA SER A 24 1.91 7.44 27.06
C SER A 24 2.38 8.82 27.51
N HIS A 25 1.56 9.57 28.25
CA HIS A 25 1.91 10.90 28.75
C HIS A 25 1.68 11.03 30.25
N GLU A 26 2.76 11.22 30.99
CA GLU A 26 2.73 11.43 32.43
C GLU A 26 3.06 12.90 32.74
N SER A 27 2.16 13.61 33.43
CA SER A 27 2.30 15.05 33.72
C SER A 27 2.54 15.94 32.48
N GLY A 28 2.10 15.49 31.30
CA GLY A 28 2.28 16.19 30.02
C GLY A 28 3.56 15.81 29.25
N GLU A 29 4.48 15.07 29.87
CA GLU A 29 5.70 14.57 29.21
C GLU A 29 5.48 13.16 28.65
N PHE A 30 6.12 12.86 27.52
CA PHE A 30 6.00 11.55 26.88
C PHE A 30 6.79 10.49 27.67
N ASN A 31 6.09 9.52 28.26
CA ASN A 31 6.68 8.42 29.01
C ASN A 31 6.99 7.24 28.06
N TRP A 32 8.27 7.11 27.69
CA TRP A 32 8.72 6.07 26.77
C TRP A 32 8.61 4.66 27.35
N ASP A 33 8.93 4.46 28.62
CA ASP A 33 8.97 3.12 29.22
C ASP A 33 7.56 2.53 29.34
N GLN A 34 6.58 3.34 29.77
CA GLN A 34 5.18 2.92 29.81
C GLN A 34 4.63 2.67 28.41
N THR A 35 4.92 3.54 27.45
CA THR A 35 4.49 3.36 26.04
C THR A 35 5.08 2.08 25.44
N LYS A 36 6.34 1.78 25.74
CA LYS A 36 7.02 0.56 25.27
C LYS A 36 6.39 -0.70 25.86
N SER A 37 6.07 -0.70 27.16
CA SER A 37 5.35 -1.82 27.80
C SER A 37 3.98 -2.01 27.15
N LEU A 38 3.22 -0.92 26.99
CA LEU A 38 1.90 -0.95 26.35
C LEU A 38 1.97 -1.48 24.90
N TYR A 39 3.00 -1.09 24.14
CA TYR A 39 3.25 -1.64 22.81
C TYR A 39 3.49 -3.15 22.84
N GLN A 40 4.28 -3.66 23.78
CA GLN A 40 4.53 -5.10 23.89
C GLN A 40 3.24 -5.87 24.19
N ASP A 41 2.42 -5.37 25.10
CA ASP A 41 1.14 -5.99 25.46
C ASP A 41 0.15 -5.98 24.28
N LEU A 42 -0.01 -4.82 23.62
CA LEU A 42 -0.90 -4.68 22.46
C LEU A 42 -0.40 -5.47 21.25
N LEU A 43 0.91 -5.60 21.06
CA LEU A 43 1.47 -6.42 19.98
C LEU A 43 1.14 -7.90 20.16
N VAL A 44 1.14 -8.43 21.39
CA VAL A 44 0.73 -9.81 21.68
C VAL A 44 -0.75 -10.02 21.34
N VAL A 45 -1.62 -9.07 21.70
CA VAL A 45 -3.05 -9.12 21.35
C VAL A 45 -3.24 -9.01 19.84
N PHE A 46 -2.51 -8.12 19.19
CA PHE A 46 -2.54 -7.97 17.74
C PHE A 46 -2.18 -9.28 17.06
N ASP A 47 -1.08 -9.93 17.47
CA ASP A 47 -0.63 -11.19 16.86
C ASP A 47 -1.63 -12.33 17.04
N LYS A 48 -2.17 -12.48 18.24
CA LYS A 48 -3.01 -13.63 18.59
C LYS A 48 -4.46 -13.47 18.15
N VAL A 49 -4.94 -12.23 18.02
CA VAL A 49 -6.38 -11.95 17.82
C VAL A 49 -6.60 -11.13 16.55
N VAL A 50 -5.95 -9.99 16.39
CA VAL A 50 -6.27 -9.07 15.29
C VAL A 50 -5.77 -9.61 13.95
N LEU A 51 -4.50 -10.02 13.87
CA LEU A 51 -3.89 -10.53 12.64
C LEU A 51 -4.57 -11.80 12.07
N PRO A 52 -4.97 -12.78 12.89
CA PRO A 52 -5.67 -13.98 12.40
C PRO A 52 -7.15 -13.73 12.09
N THR A 53 -7.74 -12.64 12.56
CA THR A 53 -9.15 -12.32 12.31
C THR A 53 -9.33 -11.75 10.92
N TYR A 54 -10.01 -12.50 10.06
CA TYR A 54 -10.29 -12.08 8.70
C TYR A 54 -11.19 -10.83 8.65
N ASN A 55 -10.83 -9.90 7.77
CA ASN A 55 -11.64 -8.74 7.39
C ASN A 55 -12.06 -7.77 8.53
N ILE A 56 -11.14 -7.53 9.48
CA ILE A 56 -11.36 -6.61 10.61
C ILE A 56 -10.95 -5.17 10.28
N HIS A 57 -11.88 -4.21 10.33
CA HIS A 57 -11.64 -2.84 9.84
C HIS A 57 -11.29 -1.81 10.92
N HIS A 58 -12.03 -1.77 12.03
CA HIS A 58 -11.93 -0.64 12.98
C HIS A 58 -10.90 -0.88 14.10
N VAL A 59 -10.85 -2.10 14.64
CA VAL A 59 -9.97 -2.45 15.77
C VAL A 59 -8.47 -2.29 15.44
N PRO A 60 -7.97 -2.59 14.23
CA PRO A 60 -6.59 -2.32 13.88
C PRO A 60 -6.11 -0.90 14.12
N PHE A 61 -7.00 0.10 14.07
CA PHE A 61 -6.63 1.49 14.31
C PHE A 61 -6.06 1.74 15.71
N VAL A 62 -6.23 0.82 16.66
CA VAL A 62 -5.52 0.81 17.94
C VAL A 62 -4.00 0.73 17.73
N MET A 63 -3.52 -0.20 16.90
CA MET A 63 -2.10 -0.30 16.57
C MET A 63 -1.65 0.85 15.66
N PHE A 64 -2.49 1.31 14.74
CA PHE A 64 -2.20 2.47 13.88
C PHE A 64 -1.93 3.72 14.72
N PHE A 65 -2.82 4.01 15.67
CA PHE A 65 -2.70 5.15 16.57
C PHE A 65 -1.47 5.03 17.48
N LEU A 66 -1.21 3.85 18.03
CA LEU A 66 -0.01 3.64 18.85
C LEU A 66 1.28 3.86 18.04
N CYS A 67 1.31 3.45 16.78
CA CYS A 67 2.44 3.68 15.88
C CYS A 67 2.68 5.17 15.59
N SER A 68 1.65 6.03 15.68
CA SER A 68 1.81 7.47 15.42
C SER A 68 2.52 8.21 16.55
N LEU A 69 2.60 7.63 17.75
CA LEU A 69 3.20 8.30 18.91
C LEU A 69 4.72 8.46 18.78
N LYS A 70 5.40 7.52 18.12
CA LYS A 70 6.85 7.60 17.90
C LYS A 70 7.27 6.77 16.68
N PRO A 71 8.12 7.30 15.78
CA PRO A 71 8.58 6.57 14.59
C PRO A 71 9.18 5.19 14.90
N THR A 72 9.87 5.05 16.04
CA THR A 72 10.45 3.77 16.48
C THR A 72 9.40 2.68 16.74
N ILE A 73 8.17 3.05 17.12
CA ILE A 73 7.07 2.09 17.32
C ILE A 73 6.57 1.61 15.96
N ALA A 74 6.33 2.54 15.01
CA ALA A 74 5.94 2.19 13.65
C ALA A 74 6.98 1.27 12.98
N GLU A 75 8.28 1.59 13.14
CA GLU A 75 9.37 0.77 12.63
C GLU A 75 9.40 -0.62 13.27
N ALA A 76 9.26 -0.71 14.60
CA ALA A 76 9.21 -1.99 15.31
C ALA A 76 8.02 -2.84 14.85
N PHE A 77 6.87 -2.22 14.57
CA PHE A 77 5.67 -2.91 14.11
C PHE A 77 5.82 -3.40 12.66
N LEU A 78 6.37 -2.59 11.76
CA LEU A 78 6.70 -3.01 10.39
C LEU A 78 7.69 -4.17 10.39
N ASN A 79 8.76 -4.09 11.20
CA ASN A 79 9.73 -5.18 11.35
C ASN A 79 9.09 -6.45 11.90
N PHE A 80 8.16 -6.34 12.84
CA PHE A 80 7.40 -7.47 13.34
C PHE A 80 6.58 -8.14 12.24
N LEU A 81 5.83 -7.38 11.45
CA LEU A 81 5.04 -7.88 10.34
C LEU A 81 5.94 -8.51 9.27
N TRP A 82 7.03 -7.84 8.89
CA TRP A 82 7.96 -8.31 7.87
C TRP A 82 8.60 -9.65 8.23
N ARG A 83 9.00 -9.84 9.50
CA ARG A 83 9.48 -11.15 9.99
C ARG A 83 8.45 -12.26 9.79
N LYS A 84 7.15 -11.98 9.94
CA LYS A 84 6.10 -12.96 9.64
C LYS A 84 6.02 -13.23 8.14
N VAL A 85 6.03 -12.20 7.31
CA VAL A 85 6.01 -12.33 5.84
C VAL A 85 7.16 -13.21 5.33
N CYS A 86 8.36 -13.03 5.87
CA CYS A 86 9.54 -13.77 5.45
C CYS A 86 9.62 -15.20 6.02
N ASN A 87 8.90 -15.54 7.08
CA ASN A 87 9.01 -16.83 7.74
C ASN A 87 8.12 -17.90 7.06
N PRO A 88 8.70 -18.92 6.41
CA PRO A 88 7.92 -19.97 5.74
C PRO A 88 7.13 -20.87 6.71
N ASN A 89 7.47 -20.89 8.00
CA ASN A 89 6.74 -21.64 9.02
C ASN A 89 5.44 -20.94 9.45
N VAL A 90 5.22 -19.69 9.05
CA VAL A 90 3.96 -18.99 9.28
C VAL A 90 2.99 -19.37 8.14
N PRO A 91 1.73 -19.74 8.45
CA PRO A 91 0.72 -20.04 7.43
C PRO A 91 0.59 -18.92 6.39
N SER A 92 0.45 -19.29 5.11
CA SER A 92 0.40 -18.34 3.99
C SER A 92 -0.68 -17.27 4.16
N ILE A 93 -1.83 -17.62 4.75
CA ILE A 93 -2.92 -16.69 5.05
C ILE A 93 -2.49 -15.58 6.04
N HIS A 94 -1.74 -15.92 7.09
CA HIS A 94 -1.25 -14.94 8.05
C HIS A 94 -0.13 -14.08 7.45
N ARG A 95 0.71 -14.66 6.58
CA ARG A 95 1.74 -13.93 5.83
C ARG A 95 1.09 -12.92 4.88
N HIS A 96 0.04 -13.33 4.16
CA HIS A 96 -0.78 -12.45 3.32
C HIS A 96 -1.39 -11.31 4.14
N SER A 97 -2.07 -11.62 5.26
CA SER A 97 -2.62 -10.59 6.15
C SER A 97 -1.55 -9.62 6.65
N ALA A 98 -0.36 -10.11 7.01
CA ALA A 98 0.74 -9.26 7.45
C ALA A 98 1.19 -8.28 6.35
N VAL A 99 1.28 -8.74 5.09
CA VAL A 99 1.56 -7.87 3.94
C VAL A 99 0.48 -6.79 3.79
N SER A 100 -0.81 -7.14 3.91
CA SER A 100 -1.92 -6.19 3.87
C SER A 100 -1.83 -5.11 4.96
N TYR A 101 -1.50 -5.48 6.20
CA TYR A 101 -1.26 -4.52 7.28
C TYR A 101 -0.08 -3.59 6.97
N MET A 102 1.03 -4.12 6.47
CA MET A 102 2.18 -3.30 6.08
C MET A 102 1.82 -2.30 4.97
N ALA A 103 1.23 -2.80 3.90
CA ALA A 103 0.85 -1.99 2.73
C ALA A 103 -0.10 -0.85 3.13
N SER A 104 -1.12 -1.19 3.91
CA SER A 104 -2.12 -0.23 4.36
C SER A 104 -1.53 0.80 5.33
N LEU A 105 -0.64 0.39 6.26
CA LEU A 105 0.02 1.31 7.19
C LEU A 105 0.92 2.30 6.45
N VAL A 106 1.83 1.80 5.62
CA VAL A 106 2.81 2.62 4.88
C VAL A 106 2.12 3.59 3.91
N ALA A 107 1.02 3.16 3.28
CA ALA A 107 0.24 4.05 2.42
C ALA A 107 -0.54 5.12 3.20
N ARG A 108 -1.19 4.76 4.31
CA ARG A 108 -2.17 5.63 4.98
C ARG A 108 -1.62 6.45 6.13
N ALA A 109 -0.47 6.12 6.71
CA ALA A 109 0.09 6.86 7.84
C ALA A 109 0.86 8.11 7.38
N SER A 110 0.42 9.28 7.85
CA SER A 110 1.13 10.56 7.59
C SER A 110 2.45 10.65 8.39
N PHE A 111 2.54 9.92 9.49
CA PHE A 111 3.71 9.85 10.38
C PHE A 111 4.80 8.89 9.89
N VAL A 112 4.59 8.16 8.78
CA VAL A 112 5.64 7.31 8.19
C VAL A 112 6.61 8.19 7.39
N PRO A 113 7.88 8.31 7.84
CA PRO A 113 8.86 9.15 7.16
C PRO A 113 9.37 8.50 5.87
N LEU A 114 9.89 9.33 4.95
CA LEU A 114 10.34 8.88 3.63
C LEU A 114 11.39 7.75 3.67
N TYR A 115 12.30 7.75 4.66
CA TYR A 115 13.30 6.68 4.78
C TYR A 115 12.66 5.32 5.08
N MET A 116 11.61 5.29 5.91
CA MET A 116 10.88 4.08 6.27
C MET A 116 10.04 3.58 5.11
N LEU A 117 9.39 4.49 4.38
CA LEU A 117 8.68 4.21 3.13
C LEU A 117 9.61 3.55 2.10
N LYS A 118 10.76 4.17 1.83
CA LYS A 118 11.75 3.62 0.88
C LYS A 118 12.36 2.31 1.36
N GLY A 119 12.71 2.21 2.65
CA GLY A 119 13.22 0.98 3.24
C GLY A 119 12.25 -0.19 3.04
N THR A 120 10.97 0.03 3.33
CA THR A 120 9.92 -0.98 3.13
C THR A 120 9.80 -1.42 1.67
N LEU A 121 9.78 -0.46 0.72
CA LEU A 121 9.73 -0.77 -0.71
C LEU A 121 10.96 -1.57 -1.18
N GLN A 122 12.15 -1.22 -0.68
CA GLN A 122 13.38 -1.93 -1.00
C GLN A 122 13.38 -3.36 -0.46
N GLU A 123 12.94 -3.57 0.78
CA GLU A 123 12.82 -4.92 1.36
C GLU A 123 11.83 -5.78 0.57
N MET A 124 10.67 -5.22 0.21
CA MET A 124 9.68 -5.89 -0.63
C MET A 124 10.26 -6.28 -2.00
N ALA A 125 10.93 -5.36 -2.69
CA ALA A 125 11.54 -5.64 -3.98
C ALA A 125 12.64 -6.71 -3.87
N ASN A 126 13.53 -6.62 -2.88
CA ASN A 126 14.58 -7.60 -2.65
C ASN A 126 13.99 -9.01 -2.41
N TRP A 127 12.93 -9.09 -1.59
CA TRP A 127 12.26 -10.35 -1.33
C TRP A 127 11.56 -10.92 -2.57
N ILE A 128 10.92 -10.07 -3.38
CA ILE A 128 10.33 -10.46 -4.68
C ILE A 128 11.40 -11.06 -5.59
N PHE A 129 12.55 -10.40 -5.76
CA PHE A 129 13.64 -10.92 -6.60
C PHE A 129 14.22 -12.22 -6.06
N ALA A 130 14.41 -12.33 -4.74
CA ALA A 130 14.86 -13.57 -4.12
C ALA A 130 13.86 -14.71 -4.40
N TYR A 131 12.56 -14.44 -4.30
CA TYR A 131 11.53 -15.42 -4.63
C TYR A 131 11.56 -15.83 -6.11
N MET A 132 11.63 -14.87 -7.03
CA MET A 132 11.72 -15.14 -8.48
C MET A 132 12.91 -16.06 -8.81
N ALA A 133 14.09 -15.78 -8.23
CA ALA A 133 15.29 -16.59 -8.45
C ALA A 133 15.12 -18.06 -8.02
N THR A 134 14.27 -18.34 -7.02
CA THR A 134 13.95 -19.74 -6.63
C THR A 134 13.04 -20.45 -7.64
N GLN A 135 12.31 -19.70 -8.47
CA GLN A 135 11.38 -20.26 -9.45
C GLN A 135 12.04 -20.49 -10.82
N ASP A 136 13.02 -19.66 -11.20
CA ASP A 136 13.71 -19.69 -12.50
C ASP A 136 14.45 -21.01 -12.82
N GLY A 137 14.64 -21.89 -11.83
CA GLY A 137 15.25 -23.22 -12.00
C GLY A 137 14.28 -24.36 -12.39
N HIS A 138 12.96 -24.12 -12.40
CA HIS A 138 11.95 -25.14 -12.69
C HIS A 138 11.59 -25.11 -14.18
N GLY A 139 11.73 -26.23 -14.89
CA GLY A 139 11.39 -26.35 -16.32
C GLY A 139 9.91 -26.07 -16.66
N CYS A 140 9.04 -26.05 -15.65
CA CYS A 140 7.68 -25.51 -15.72
C CYS A 140 7.35 -24.80 -14.41
N ILE A 141 6.72 -23.63 -14.50
CA ILE A 141 6.27 -22.87 -13.33
C ILE A 141 4.85 -23.32 -12.99
N ASN A 142 4.60 -23.63 -11.72
CA ASN A 142 3.26 -23.94 -11.27
C ASN A 142 2.40 -22.67 -11.33
N THR A 143 1.30 -22.70 -12.08
CA THR A 143 0.44 -21.54 -12.26
C THR A 143 -0.62 -21.38 -11.17
N ASP A 144 -0.63 -22.24 -10.16
CA ASP A 144 -1.58 -22.15 -9.04
C ASP A 144 -1.24 -20.96 -8.13
N ILE A 145 -2.15 -20.00 -8.09
CA ILE A 145 -2.04 -18.78 -7.29
C ILE A 145 -1.91 -19.08 -5.80
N ARG A 146 -2.50 -20.18 -5.32
CA ARG A 146 -2.47 -20.55 -3.90
C ARG A 146 -1.05 -20.85 -3.44
N ILE A 147 -0.19 -21.32 -4.33
CA ILE A 147 1.23 -21.61 -4.06
C ILE A 147 2.01 -20.30 -3.95
N HIS A 148 1.72 -19.35 -4.83
CA HIS A 148 2.42 -18.08 -4.94
C HIS A 148 1.69 -16.92 -4.24
N VAL A 149 0.73 -17.21 -3.36
CA VAL A 149 -0.17 -16.20 -2.78
C VAL A 149 0.59 -15.08 -2.06
N VAL A 150 1.63 -15.44 -1.29
CA VAL A 150 2.46 -14.46 -0.58
C VAL A 150 3.27 -13.62 -1.57
N PHE A 151 3.77 -14.23 -2.65
CA PHE A 151 4.47 -13.51 -3.70
C PHE A 151 3.60 -12.44 -4.35
N TYR A 152 2.38 -12.81 -4.76
CA TYR A 152 1.43 -11.86 -5.32
C TYR A 152 1.00 -10.80 -4.33
N SER A 153 0.90 -11.15 -3.04
CA SER A 153 0.59 -10.19 -1.97
C SER A 153 1.67 -9.12 -1.85
N VAL A 154 2.95 -9.51 -1.85
CA VAL A 154 4.07 -8.55 -1.76
C VAL A 154 4.16 -7.70 -3.02
N CYS A 155 3.93 -8.27 -4.21
CA CYS A 155 3.85 -7.50 -5.45
C CYS A 155 2.70 -6.47 -5.41
N GLN A 156 1.51 -6.89 -4.98
CA GLN A 156 0.36 -6.01 -4.84
C GLN A 156 0.63 -4.88 -3.83
N ALA A 157 1.25 -5.18 -2.70
CA ALA A 157 1.65 -4.18 -1.71
C ALA A 157 2.64 -3.16 -2.29
N LEU A 158 3.65 -3.63 -3.01
CA LEU A 158 4.62 -2.78 -3.70
C LEU A 158 3.92 -1.82 -4.67
N PHE A 159 3.05 -2.35 -5.54
CA PHE A 159 2.29 -1.56 -6.52
C PHE A 159 1.35 -0.56 -5.84
N TYR A 160 0.64 -0.99 -4.79
CA TYR A 160 -0.28 -0.15 -4.03
C TYR A 160 0.44 1.00 -3.34
N ILE A 161 1.55 0.74 -2.63
CA ILE A 161 2.33 1.78 -1.94
C ILE A 161 2.87 2.79 -2.96
N ILE A 162 3.45 2.33 -4.07
CA ILE A 162 4.00 3.23 -5.11
C ILE A 162 2.88 4.08 -5.70
N ALA A 163 1.74 3.49 -6.06
CA ALA A 163 0.61 4.20 -6.63
C ALA A 163 -0.01 5.22 -5.65
N PHE A 164 -0.03 4.92 -4.36
CA PHE A 164 -0.61 5.78 -3.33
C PHE A 164 0.33 6.92 -2.92
N ARG A 165 1.62 6.63 -2.72
CA ARG A 165 2.63 7.56 -2.18
C ARG A 165 3.52 8.15 -3.28
N TYR A 166 3.12 8.08 -4.55
CA TYR A 166 3.96 8.50 -5.68
C TYR A 166 4.50 9.93 -5.52
N LYS A 167 3.68 10.88 -5.02
CA LYS A 167 4.10 12.27 -4.79
C LYS A 167 5.31 12.38 -3.86
N ASP A 168 5.39 11.55 -2.83
CA ASP A 168 6.54 11.50 -1.92
C ASP A 168 7.77 10.87 -2.57
N LEU A 169 7.55 9.94 -3.50
CA LEU A 169 8.58 9.13 -4.15
C LEU A 169 9.16 9.78 -5.42
N VAL A 170 8.55 10.85 -5.93
CA VAL A 170 8.98 11.55 -7.15
C VAL A 170 9.32 13.03 -6.93
N ASN A 171 9.24 13.50 -5.68
CA ASN A 171 9.48 14.89 -5.33
C ASN A 171 10.90 15.37 -5.71
N LYS A 172 11.92 14.52 -5.50
CA LYS A 172 13.31 14.84 -5.83
C LYS A 172 13.84 13.84 -6.85
N ARG A 173 14.79 14.28 -7.68
CA ARG A 173 15.48 13.40 -8.66
C ARG A 173 16.07 12.15 -8.01
N LYS A 174 16.66 12.27 -6.81
CA LYS A 174 17.18 11.13 -6.04
C LYS A 174 16.11 10.12 -5.61
N ASP A 175 14.85 10.54 -5.51
CA ASP A 175 13.72 9.69 -5.16
C ASP A 175 13.24 8.91 -6.39
N VAL A 176 13.23 9.55 -7.56
CA VAL A 176 12.99 8.88 -8.85
C VAL A 176 14.07 7.84 -9.15
N ILE A 177 15.36 8.19 -8.99
CA ILE A 177 16.48 7.25 -9.15
C ILE A 177 16.34 6.04 -8.21
N PHE A 178 15.84 6.26 -6.99
CA PHE A 178 15.53 5.16 -6.08
C PHE A 178 14.46 4.21 -6.66
N LEU A 179 13.38 4.74 -7.25
CA LEU A 179 12.35 3.93 -7.90
C LEU A 179 12.87 3.16 -9.11
N GLU A 180 13.72 3.78 -9.93
CA GLU A 180 14.39 3.10 -11.05
C GLU A 180 15.24 1.91 -10.56
N ASN A 181 15.95 2.09 -9.45
CA ASN A 181 16.78 1.05 -8.84
C ASN A 181 15.98 -0.13 -8.25
N LEU A 182 14.68 0.03 -8.00
CA LEU A 182 13.81 -1.10 -7.62
C LEU A 182 13.60 -2.08 -8.79
N ASN A 183 13.92 -1.68 -10.03
CA ASN A 183 13.86 -2.51 -11.23
C ASN A 183 12.48 -3.14 -11.46
N LEU A 184 11.44 -2.32 -11.31
CA LEU A 184 10.02 -2.70 -11.40
C LEU A 184 9.69 -3.38 -12.75
N GLY A 185 10.40 -2.98 -13.82
CA GLY A 185 10.30 -3.60 -15.14
C GLY A 185 10.45 -5.12 -15.10
N LYS A 186 11.46 -5.64 -14.39
CA LYS A 186 11.68 -7.10 -14.27
C LYS A 186 10.57 -7.81 -13.47
N ILE A 187 10.00 -7.13 -12.48
CA ILE A 187 8.91 -7.70 -11.66
C ILE A 187 7.65 -7.87 -12.52
N VAL A 188 7.29 -6.84 -13.29
CA VAL A 188 6.05 -6.85 -14.10
C VAL A 188 6.12 -7.75 -15.32
N THR A 189 7.31 -7.99 -15.88
CA THR A 189 7.51 -8.91 -17.01
C THR A 189 7.94 -10.32 -16.57
N SER A 190 7.98 -10.58 -15.27
CA SER A 190 8.30 -11.91 -14.74
C SER A 190 7.32 -12.97 -15.24
N THR A 191 7.80 -14.20 -15.34
CA THR A 191 7.01 -15.37 -15.76
C THR A 191 5.82 -15.65 -14.83
N LEU A 192 5.93 -15.28 -13.54
CA LEU A 192 4.84 -15.35 -12.56
C LEU A 192 3.71 -14.32 -12.82
N ASN A 193 3.96 -13.31 -13.66
CA ASN A 193 2.99 -12.34 -14.17
C ASN A 193 2.05 -11.74 -13.09
N PRO A 194 2.60 -10.98 -12.11
CA PRO A 194 1.81 -10.43 -11.02
C PRO A 194 0.72 -9.45 -11.47
N LEU A 195 0.87 -8.80 -12.63
CA LEU A 195 -0.14 -7.89 -13.20
C LEU A 195 -1.45 -8.60 -13.58
N ARG A 196 -1.44 -9.92 -13.75
CA ARG A 196 -2.65 -10.73 -14.00
C ARG A 196 -3.43 -11.05 -12.73
N VAL A 197 -2.73 -11.19 -11.60
CA VAL A 197 -3.28 -11.72 -10.34
C VAL A 197 -3.64 -10.61 -9.36
N CYS A 198 -2.85 -9.53 -9.32
CA CYS A 198 -3.13 -8.39 -8.45
C CYS A 198 -4.44 -7.69 -8.86
N GLN A 199 -5.08 -7.04 -7.90
CA GLN A 199 -6.37 -6.37 -8.12
C GLN A 199 -6.28 -5.34 -9.27
N PRO A 200 -7.22 -5.36 -10.23
CA PRO A 200 -7.15 -4.50 -11.42
C PRO A 200 -7.02 -3.00 -11.11
N ALA A 201 -7.73 -2.50 -10.10
CA ALA A 201 -7.67 -1.09 -9.70
C ALA A 201 -6.26 -0.68 -9.26
N ILE A 202 -5.57 -1.53 -8.48
CA ILE A 202 -4.20 -1.29 -8.03
C ILE A 202 -3.25 -1.31 -9.23
N VAL A 203 -3.40 -2.31 -10.10
CA VAL A 203 -2.59 -2.46 -11.32
C VAL A 203 -2.72 -1.25 -12.23
N GLN A 204 -3.94 -0.73 -12.45
CA GLN A 204 -4.17 0.44 -13.29
C GLN A 204 -3.57 1.72 -12.70
N ASN A 205 -3.75 1.95 -11.40
CA ASN A 205 -3.18 3.12 -10.72
C ASN A 205 -1.64 3.07 -10.75
N PHE A 206 -1.06 1.90 -10.47
CA PHE A 206 0.38 1.68 -10.58
C PHE A 206 0.88 1.88 -12.02
N ALA A 207 0.22 1.29 -13.02
CA ALA A 207 0.59 1.43 -14.43
C ALA A 207 0.57 2.89 -14.90
N SER A 208 -0.39 3.69 -14.42
CA SER A 208 -0.46 5.12 -14.71
C SER A 208 0.77 5.86 -14.15
N VAL A 209 1.14 5.60 -12.89
CA VAL A 209 2.33 6.21 -12.27
C VAL A 209 3.60 5.73 -12.98
N ALA A 210 3.75 4.43 -13.18
CA ALA A 210 4.92 3.83 -13.83
C ALA A 210 5.14 4.35 -15.26
N ARG A 211 4.07 4.59 -16.03
CA ARG A 211 4.15 5.22 -17.35
C ARG A 211 4.58 6.68 -17.26
N THR A 212 3.98 7.44 -16.35
CA THR A 212 4.25 8.89 -16.20
C THR A 212 5.71 9.17 -15.86
N TYR A 213 6.30 8.34 -14.98
CA TYR A 213 7.69 8.48 -14.55
C TYR A 213 8.65 7.49 -15.22
N GLN A 214 8.23 6.85 -16.33
CA GLN A 214 9.05 5.93 -17.14
C GLN A 214 9.71 4.77 -16.35
N LEU A 215 9.05 4.28 -15.30
CA LEU A 215 9.58 3.23 -14.41
C LEU A 215 9.40 1.81 -14.97
N ALA A 216 8.28 1.56 -15.65
CA ALA A 216 7.97 0.25 -16.24
C ALA A 216 6.85 0.33 -17.30
N TYR A 217 6.97 -0.49 -18.35
CA TYR A 217 5.97 -0.59 -19.42
C TYR A 217 4.89 -1.63 -19.10
N CYS A 218 3.90 -1.25 -18.28
CA CYS A 218 2.88 -2.19 -17.78
C CYS A 218 1.74 -2.45 -18.78
N TYR A 219 1.34 -1.47 -19.58
CA TYR A 219 0.12 -1.54 -20.40
C TYR A 219 0.14 -2.65 -21.46
N ALA A 220 1.29 -2.91 -22.09
CA ALA A 220 1.42 -4.00 -23.06
C ALA A 220 1.17 -5.37 -22.41
N VAL A 221 1.68 -5.58 -21.19
CA VAL A 221 1.46 -6.81 -20.41
C VAL A 221 -0.01 -6.92 -19.98
N ILE A 222 -0.61 -5.81 -19.53
CA ILE A 222 -2.03 -5.77 -19.13
C ILE A 222 -2.94 -6.11 -20.30
N GLU A 223 -2.68 -5.55 -21.48
CA GLU A 223 -3.45 -5.84 -22.69
C GLU A 223 -3.28 -7.30 -23.15
N HIS A 224 -2.06 -7.85 -23.05
CA HIS A 224 -1.84 -9.26 -23.30
C HIS A 224 -2.62 -10.15 -22.33
N ASN A 225 -2.68 -9.77 -21.04
CA ASN A 225 -3.42 -10.51 -20.01
C ASN A 225 -4.93 -10.49 -20.25
N SER A 226 -5.50 -9.35 -20.67
CA SER A 226 -6.96 -9.22 -20.91
C SER A 226 -7.43 -10.04 -22.11
N ARG A 227 -6.56 -10.25 -23.11
CA ARG A 227 -6.85 -11.11 -24.27
C ARG A 227 -6.78 -12.61 -23.95
N ASN A 228 -6.10 -13.01 -22.88
CA ASN A 228 -5.80 -14.40 -22.52
C ASN A 228 -6.44 -14.82 -21.18
N ILE A 229 -7.69 -14.41 -20.95
CA ILE A 229 -8.44 -14.78 -19.74
C ILE A 229 -8.94 -16.22 -19.88
N MET A 230 -8.32 -17.14 -19.13
CA MET A 230 -8.89 -18.46 -18.88
C MET A 230 -9.35 -18.55 -17.43
N PRO A 231 -10.66 -18.77 -17.17
CA PRO A 231 -11.16 -19.02 -15.83
C PRO A 231 -10.60 -20.35 -15.31
N VAL A 232 -10.16 -20.38 -14.04
CA VAL A 232 -9.71 -21.62 -13.40
C VAL A 232 -10.85 -22.20 -12.60
N ILE A 233 -11.10 -23.48 -12.87
CA ILE A 233 -12.16 -24.26 -12.24
C ILE A 233 -11.50 -25.13 -11.17
N TYR A 234 -11.80 -24.85 -9.91
CA TYR A 234 -11.43 -25.72 -8.78
C TYR A 234 -12.58 -26.68 -8.50
N GLN A 235 -12.27 -27.95 -8.30
CA GLN A 235 -13.21 -28.93 -7.74
C GLN A 235 -12.77 -29.25 -6.32
N ASP A 236 -13.69 -29.06 -5.37
CA ASP A 236 -13.51 -29.52 -4.00
C ASP A 236 -13.71 -31.04 -3.90
N ASP A 237 -13.20 -31.67 -2.84
CA ASP A 237 -13.29 -33.11 -2.59
C ASP A 237 -14.76 -33.61 -2.51
N LYS A 238 -15.70 -32.67 -2.29
CA LYS A 238 -17.15 -32.89 -2.27
C LYS A 238 -17.83 -32.71 -3.63
N GLY A 239 -17.07 -32.48 -4.71
CA GLY A 239 -17.57 -32.25 -6.07
C GLY A 239 -18.05 -30.82 -6.33
N SER A 240 -17.87 -29.90 -5.39
CA SER A 240 -18.23 -28.48 -5.52
C SER A 240 -17.33 -27.80 -6.55
N VAL A 241 -17.93 -27.19 -7.57
CA VAL A 241 -17.18 -26.45 -8.60
C VAL A 241 -17.07 -24.98 -8.19
N LEU A 242 -15.85 -24.51 -7.93
CA LEU A 242 -15.52 -23.11 -7.66
C LEU A 242 -14.85 -22.50 -8.89
N ILE A 243 -15.52 -21.55 -9.54
CA ILE A 243 -14.96 -20.76 -10.63
C ILE A 243 -14.22 -19.58 -10.00
N SER A 244 -12.90 -19.54 -10.15
CA SER A 244 -12.10 -18.41 -9.71
C SER A 244 -11.63 -17.58 -10.88
N ASN A 245 -11.75 -16.27 -10.71
CA ASN A 245 -11.19 -15.29 -11.65
C ASN A 245 -9.68 -15.11 -11.46
N ASN A 246 -9.05 -15.88 -10.55
CA ASN A 246 -7.61 -15.82 -10.29
C ASN A 246 -7.12 -14.43 -9.88
N ILE A 247 -7.98 -13.66 -9.23
CA ILE A 247 -7.67 -12.36 -8.66
C ILE A 247 -7.40 -12.56 -7.17
N LEU A 248 -6.32 -11.95 -6.67
CA LEU A 248 -5.98 -11.96 -5.26
C LEU A 248 -7.05 -11.19 -4.47
N ASP A 249 -7.49 -11.77 -3.35
CA ASP A 249 -8.35 -11.04 -2.42
C ASP A 249 -7.58 -9.83 -1.86
N SER A 250 -8.25 -8.68 -1.86
CA SER A 250 -7.65 -7.41 -1.46
C SER A 250 -8.31 -6.94 -0.18
N PHE A 251 -7.55 -7.02 0.91
CA PHE A 251 -7.92 -6.48 2.20
C PHE A 251 -6.91 -5.39 2.60
N PHE A 252 -7.40 -4.18 2.88
CA PHE A 252 -6.61 -3.04 3.36
C PHE A 252 -7.12 -2.60 4.74
N PRO A 253 -6.52 -3.10 5.84
CA PRO A 253 -7.05 -2.94 7.20
C PRO A 253 -7.23 -1.50 7.68
N PHE A 254 -6.51 -0.54 7.09
CA PHE A 254 -6.59 0.89 7.43
C PHE A 254 -7.31 1.70 6.34
N ASP A 255 -8.26 1.11 5.62
CA ASP A 255 -9.25 1.86 4.85
C ASP A 255 -10.04 2.84 5.75
N PRO A 256 -10.64 3.90 5.18
CA PRO A 256 -11.08 5.06 5.95
C PRO A 256 -12.02 4.70 7.10
N LEU A 257 -11.69 5.20 8.30
CA LEU A 257 -12.46 4.93 9.50
C LEU A 257 -13.81 5.66 9.43
N VAL A 258 -14.91 4.91 9.46
CA VAL A 258 -16.28 5.46 9.33
C VAL A 258 -16.91 5.88 10.66
N LEU A 259 -16.28 5.53 11.79
CA LEU A 259 -16.78 5.78 13.14
C LEU A 259 -16.54 7.24 13.55
N LYS A 260 -17.61 7.97 13.89
CA LYS A 260 -17.56 9.44 14.02
C LYS A 260 -16.53 9.96 15.01
N ARG A 261 -16.53 9.47 16.25
CA ARG A 261 -15.65 10.00 17.32
C ARG A 261 -14.22 9.52 17.15
N SER A 262 -14.05 8.24 16.88
CA SER A 262 -12.74 7.64 16.64
C SER A 262 -12.07 8.23 15.40
N LYS A 263 -12.85 8.61 14.36
CA LYS A 263 -12.31 9.26 13.15
C LYS A 263 -11.63 10.58 13.47
N GLU A 264 -12.21 11.42 14.34
CA GLU A 264 -11.63 12.73 14.68
C GLU A 264 -10.22 12.62 15.28
N ILE A 265 -9.92 11.52 15.98
CA ILE A 265 -8.59 11.25 16.55
C ILE A 265 -7.60 10.79 15.46
N ILE A 266 -8.07 10.01 14.48
CA ILE A 266 -7.23 9.43 13.43
C ILE A 266 -6.99 10.39 12.26
N GLU A 267 -7.95 11.27 11.95
CA GLU A 267 -7.89 12.19 10.80
C GLU A 267 -6.55 12.95 10.68
N PRO A 268 -5.97 13.52 11.76
CA PRO A 268 -4.73 14.30 11.67
C PRO A 268 -3.50 13.46 11.29
N ILE A 269 -3.55 12.16 11.57
CA ILE A 269 -2.45 11.21 11.34
C ILE A 269 -2.66 10.32 10.10
N TYR A 270 -3.69 10.64 9.29
CA TYR A 270 -4.17 9.79 8.21
C TYR A 270 -4.05 10.47 6.83
N LEU A 271 -3.64 9.70 5.83
CA LEU A 271 -3.54 10.10 4.44
C LEU A 271 -4.70 9.52 3.64
N TYR A 272 -5.43 10.41 2.97
CA TYR A 272 -6.46 10.05 2.00
C TYR A 272 -5.85 9.90 0.60
N TYR A 273 -6.36 8.92 -0.14
CA TYR A 273 -6.00 8.78 -1.55
C TYR A 273 -6.52 10.00 -2.32
N LYS A 274 -5.65 10.64 -3.10
CA LYS A 274 -6.02 11.73 -4.01
C LYS A 274 -5.94 11.18 -5.42
N SER A 275 -7.08 11.15 -6.12
CA SER A 275 -7.12 10.64 -7.50
C SER A 275 -6.34 11.56 -8.45
N ASN A 276 -5.72 10.98 -9.47
CA ASN A 276 -5.07 11.75 -10.53
C ASN A 276 -6.06 12.69 -11.26
N ALA A 277 -7.36 12.35 -11.29
CA ALA A 277 -8.39 13.17 -11.95
C ALA A 277 -8.65 14.51 -11.25
N GLU A 278 -8.45 14.59 -9.93
CA GLU A 278 -8.59 15.84 -9.18
C GLU A 278 -7.40 16.78 -9.40
N ASN A 279 -6.24 16.25 -9.81
CA ASN A 279 -5.02 17.03 -10.03
C ASN A 279 -4.79 17.43 -11.50
N ALA A 280 -5.57 16.88 -12.43
CA ALA A 280 -5.56 17.35 -13.83
C ALA A 280 -6.20 18.74 -13.98
N ALA A 281 -6.76 19.33 -12.91
CA ALA A 281 -7.18 20.72 -12.88
C ALA A 281 -6.08 21.65 -12.33
N ASP A 282 -5.30 21.18 -11.35
CA ASP A 282 -4.24 21.96 -10.69
C ASP A 282 -2.94 22.05 -11.53
N ASP A 283 -2.68 21.09 -12.43
CA ASP A 283 -1.47 21.08 -13.28
C ASP A 283 -1.59 22.03 -14.50
N TYR A 284 -2.80 22.48 -14.87
CA TYR A 284 -2.97 23.47 -15.95
C TYR A 284 -2.70 24.90 -15.48
N ASP A 285 -2.80 25.19 -14.18
CA ASP A 285 -2.55 26.53 -13.64
C ASP A 285 -1.05 26.85 -13.47
N MET A 286 -0.17 25.86 -13.67
CA MET A 286 1.30 26.02 -13.54
C MET A 286 2.04 26.17 -14.88
N VAL A 287 1.34 26.16 -16.03
CA VAL A 287 1.95 26.25 -17.36
C VAL A 287 1.71 27.60 -18.05
N GLU A 288 0.88 28.51 -17.50
CA GLU A 288 0.50 29.76 -18.17
C GLU A 288 1.18 31.05 -17.64
N LYS A 289 2.34 30.96 -16.98
CA LYS A 289 3.01 32.16 -16.43
C LYS A 289 4.50 32.32 -16.75
N ASP A 290 4.96 31.86 -17.91
CA ASP A 290 6.31 32.19 -18.40
C ASP A 290 6.34 32.49 -19.92
N ASP A 291 5.39 33.28 -20.42
CA ASP A 291 5.53 33.96 -21.71
C ASP A 291 5.03 35.41 -21.61
N PHE A 292 5.81 36.24 -20.90
CA PHE A 292 5.63 37.69 -20.94
C PHE A 292 7.00 38.39 -21.00
N LEU A 293 7.21 39.09 -22.13
CA LEU A 293 8.34 39.96 -22.52
C LEU A 293 9.52 39.21 -23.20
N LEU A 294 9.97 39.52 -24.42
CA LEU A 294 9.87 40.68 -25.29
C LEU A 294 10.42 40.26 -26.67
N TYR A 295 9.76 40.62 -27.77
CA TYR A 295 10.36 41.39 -28.87
C TYR A 295 9.22 41.95 -29.74
N GLY A 296 8.96 43.26 -29.59
CA GLY A 296 8.46 44.07 -30.71
C GLY A 296 9.49 44.01 -31.84
N THR A 297 9.18 44.28 -33.09
CA THR A 297 8.31 45.30 -33.66
C THR A 297 8.02 44.86 -35.10
N SER A 298 6.78 45.00 -35.55
CA SER A 298 6.42 44.84 -36.95
C SER A 298 6.85 46.08 -37.75
N PRO A 299 7.57 45.94 -38.88
CA PRO A 299 7.58 46.94 -39.93
C PRO A 299 6.66 46.46 -41.05
N GLY A 300 5.51 47.10 -41.18
CA GLY A 300 4.67 46.94 -42.36
C GLY A 300 5.36 47.50 -43.60
N PHE A 301 5.22 46.81 -44.73
CA PHE A 301 5.22 47.46 -46.04
C PHE A 301 4.15 46.84 -46.95
N LYS A 302 3.53 47.75 -47.70
CA LYS A 302 2.33 47.62 -48.52
C LYS A 302 2.58 46.88 -49.84
N HIS A 303 1.50 46.27 -50.33
CA HIS A 303 1.09 45.98 -51.72
C HIS A 303 2.08 46.18 -52.88
N ARG A 304 2.07 45.21 -53.81
CA ARG A 304 1.53 45.38 -55.17
C ARG A 304 1.45 44.05 -55.94
N ASN A 305 0.29 43.89 -56.60
CA ASN A 305 -0.12 43.01 -57.70
C ASN A 305 0.11 41.51 -57.59
#